data_AF-A0A959S4A1-F1
#
_entry.id   AF-A0A959S4A1-F1
#
_cell.length_a   1.000
_cell.length_b   1.000
_cell.length_c   1.000
_cell.angle_alpha   90.00
_cell.angle_beta   90.00
_cell.angle_gamma   90.00
#
_symmetry.space_group_name_H-M   'P 1'
#
loop_
_entity.id
_entity.type
_entity.pdbx_description
1 polymer ?
#
loop_
_entity_poly.entity_id
_entity_poly.type
_entity_poly.pdbx_seq_one_letter_code
_entity_poly.pdbx_strand_id
1 'polypeptide(L)'
;MKSLPHILILVFATLSSCGTQKGKQHEPEALETTTALSIEESVLQFAQYVLGDDLHMAVHQRVPMNYWDVQMIFEANDWKSDHFKNYTTFANTPHLDKRGDRNYTEVILFMVPFKDIPSAQHAFDAIKGSSQIRIKDLEGLAGLLVEQVQIYERIRMSGGLLTLKDNYVFYLVESCENPPIGDSWENYEHLFLSSIGAPRETIEVVNADCGVDEMAIATMKVRKRAFE
;
A
#
# COMPACT_ATOMS: atom_id res chain seq x y z
N MET A 1 -8.63 -76.51 17.68
CA MET A 1 -8.85 -75.15 18.20
C MET A 1 -8.10 -75.04 19.52
N LYS A 2 -6.97 -74.32 19.54
CA LYS A 2 -6.06 -74.24 20.70
C LYS A 2 -6.36 -73.00 21.54
N SER A 3 -6.21 -73.18 22.84
CA SER A 3 -6.59 -72.36 23.98
C SER A 3 -5.66 -71.17 24.29
N LEU A 4 -6.20 -70.20 25.02
CA LEU A 4 -5.52 -69.17 25.84
C LEU A 4 -4.59 -69.76 26.93
N PRO A 5 -3.62 -68.99 27.48
CA PRO A 5 -3.83 -68.20 28.72
C PRO A 5 -3.09 -66.83 28.74
N HIS A 6 -3.69 -65.71 29.18
CA HIS A 6 -3.64 -65.14 30.55
C HIS A 6 -2.24 -65.09 31.20
N ILE A 7 -1.60 -63.91 31.25
CA ILE A 7 -0.67 -63.52 32.31
C ILE A 7 -0.97 -62.08 32.75
N LEU A 8 -0.86 -61.92 34.07
CA LEU A 8 -1.37 -60.92 34.99
C LEU A 8 -0.19 -60.06 35.49
N ILE A 9 -0.40 -58.73 35.58
CA ILE A 9 0.08 -57.76 36.60
C ILE A 9 1.59 -57.68 36.93
N LEU A 10 2.15 -56.45 36.89
CA LEU A 10 2.74 -55.82 38.09
C LEU A 10 2.96 -54.31 37.95
N VAL A 11 2.33 -53.58 38.86
CA VAL A 11 2.51 -52.17 39.18
C VAL A 11 3.74 -52.03 40.08
N PHE A 12 4.66 -51.13 39.75
CA PHE A 12 5.60 -50.57 40.72
C PHE A 12 5.48 -49.05 40.73
N ALA A 13 4.82 -48.54 41.78
CA ALA A 13 4.99 -47.18 42.24
C ALA A 13 6.34 -47.08 42.94
N THR A 14 7.17 -46.12 42.56
CA THR A 14 8.28 -45.66 43.40
C THR A 14 8.11 -44.16 43.64
N LEU A 15 7.82 -43.87 44.90
CA LEU A 15 7.90 -42.55 45.50
C LEU A 15 9.37 -42.23 45.78
N SER A 16 9.83 -41.05 45.36
CA SER A 16 11.06 -40.39 45.83
C SER A 16 10.77 -38.90 45.72
N SER A 17 10.28 -38.28 46.79
CA SER A 17 11.06 -37.61 47.85
C SER A 17 11.54 -36.21 47.44
N CYS A 18 10.86 -35.22 48.05
CA CYS A 18 11.25 -33.86 48.38
C CYS A 18 12.59 -33.30 47.87
N GLY A 19 12.47 -32.21 47.10
CA GLY A 19 13.50 -31.18 46.96
C GLY A 19 12.83 -29.82 46.86
N THR A 20 12.73 -29.11 48.00
CA THR A 20 12.33 -27.71 48.08
C THR A 20 13.36 -26.84 47.37
N GLN A 21 13.00 -26.23 46.24
CA GLN A 21 13.66 -25.01 45.77
C GLN A 21 12.62 -23.94 45.47
N LYS A 22 12.60 -22.93 46.35
CA LYS A 22 12.11 -21.58 46.06
C LYS A 22 12.98 -21.01 44.93
N GLY A 23 12.58 -21.24 43.69
CA GLY A 23 13.02 -20.47 42.54
C GLY A 23 11.84 -19.66 42.07
N LYS A 24 11.97 -18.33 42.06
CA LYS A 24 10.99 -17.42 41.46
C LYS A 24 10.63 -17.96 40.07
N GLN A 25 9.36 -18.38 39.90
CA GLN A 25 8.78 -18.46 38.58
C GLN A 25 8.80 -17.03 38.04
N HIS A 26 9.80 -16.75 37.20
CA HIS A 26 9.64 -15.72 36.20
C HIS A 26 8.49 -16.21 35.32
N GLU A 27 7.34 -15.62 35.57
CA GLU A 27 6.23 -15.54 34.64
C GLU A 27 6.84 -15.26 33.25
N PRO A 28 6.57 -16.09 32.23
CA PRO A 28 6.89 -15.71 30.87
C PRO A 28 6.08 -14.46 30.59
N GLU A 29 6.80 -13.34 30.54
CA GLU A 29 6.34 -12.05 30.04
C GLU A 29 5.47 -12.33 28.82
N ALA A 30 4.18 -12.06 28.95
CA ALA A 30 3.22 -12.24 27.89
C ALA A 30 3.78 -11.49 26.69
N LEU A 31 4.23 -12.24 25.69
CA LEU A 31 4.59 -11.69 24.40
C LEU A 31 3.33 -10.97 23.91
N GLU A 32 3.29 -9.65 24.07
CA GLU A 32 2.29 -8.81 23.44
C GLU A 32 2.48 -9.01 21.93
N THR A 33 1.79 -10.01 21.39
CA THR A 33 1.55 -10.14 19.97
C THR A 33 0.64 -8.98 19.61
N THR A 34 1.24 -7.81 19.39
CA THR A 34 0.62 -6.71 18.67
C THR A 34 0.26 -7.28 17.31
N THR A 35 -1.02 -7.57 17.12
CA THR A 35 -1.55 -8.05 15.85
C THR A 35 -1.17 -7.02 14.78
N ALA A 36 -0.47 -7.44 13.73
CA ALA A 36 -0.13 -6.55 12.64
C ALA A 36 -1.43 -5.99 12.03
N LEU A 37 -1.51 -4.66 11.92
CA LEU A 37 -2.63 -3.98 11.25
C LEU A 37 -2.75 -4.44 9.79
N SER A 38 -3.97 -4.44 9.25
CA SER A 38 -4.15 -4.61 7.81
C SER A 38 -3.55 -3.43 7.04
N ILE A 39 -3.39 -3.59 5.73
CA ILE A 39 -2.92 -2.51 4.85
C ILE A 39 -3.90 -1.33 4.87
N GLU A 40 -5.20 -1.59 4.84
CA GLU A 40 -6.24 -0.56 4.88
C GLU A 40 -6.25 0.19 6.21
N GLU A 41 -6.10 -0.51 7.33
CA GLU A 41 -5.98 0.09 8.66
C GLU A 41 -4.73 0.97 8.76
N SER A 42 -3.60 0.49 8.24
CA SER A 42 -2.33 1.23 8.25
C SER A 42 -2.39 2.50 7.40
N VAL A 43 -3.05 2.41 6.23
CA VAL A 43 -3.28 3.55 5.34
C VAL A 43 -4.24 4.56 5.97
N LEU A 44 -5.32 4.09 6.61
CA LEU A 44 -6.25 4.95 7.34
C LEU A 44 -5.54 5.68 8.48
N GLN A 45 -4.69 4.98 9.25
CA GLN A 45 -3.90 5.59 10.32
C GLN A 45 -2.94 6.66 9.77
N PHE A 46 -2.28 6.40 8.65
CA PHE A 46 -1.47 7.41 7.96
C PHE A 46 -2.30 8.63 7.59
N ALA A 47 -3.44 8.44 6.91
CA ALA A 47 -4.29 9.55 6.48
C ALA A 47 -4.84 10.36 7.66
N GLN A 48 -5.22 9.70 8.77
CA GLN A 48 -5.64 10.36 10.01
C GLN A 48 -4.52 11.15 10.66
N TYR A 49 -3.28 10.64 10.65
CA TYR A 49 -2.15 11.38 11.17
C TYR A 49 -1.83 12.63 10.36
N VAL A 50 -1.97 12.54 9.02
CA VAL A 50 -1.69 13.64 8.10
C VAL A 50 -2.78 14.72 8.16
N LEU A 51 -4.05 14.32 8.17
CA LEU A 51 -5.19 15.23 7.98
C LEU A 51 -6.01 15.49 9.24
N GLY A 52 -5.84 14.70 10.30
CA GLY A 52 -6.59 14.85 11.53
C GLY A 52 -8.10 14.82 11.32
N ASP A 53 -8.78 15.84 11.84
CA ASP A 53 -10.24 16.00 11.76
C ASP A 53 -10.73 16.39 10.36
N ASP A 54 -9.82 16.86 9.47
CA ASP A 54 -10.15 17.25 8.09
C ASP A 54 -10.14 16.04 7.12
N LEU A 55 -9.92 14.83 7.63
CA LEU A 55 -9.87 13.64 6.81
C LEU A 55 -11.23 13.34 6.14
N HIS A 56 -11.23 13.42 4.82
CA HIS A 56 -12.29 12.89 3.96
C HIS A 56 -11.80 11.66 3.20
N MET A 57 -12.55 10.56 3.36
CA MET A 57 -12.33 9.30 2.65
C MET A 57 -13.51 9.02 1.73
N ALA A 58 -13.24 8.74 0.46
CA ALA A 58 -14.27 8.41 -0.52
C ALA A 58 -13.88 7.18 -1.34
N VAL A 59 -14.85 6.28 -1.54
CA VAL A 59 -14.69 5.08 -2.38
C VAL A 59 -15.35 5.35 -3.72
N HIS A 60 -14.54 5.37 -4.77
CA HIS A 60 -14.97 5.65 -6.13
C HIS A 60 -15.12 4.35 -6.90
N GLN A 61 -16.26 4.17 -7.54
CA GLN A 61 -16.40 3.12 -8.55
C GLN A 61 -15.62 3.52 -9.80
N ARG A 62 -15.06 2.54 -10.50
CA ARG A 62 -14.47 2.77 -11.82
C ARG A 62 -15.50 3.44 -12.72
N VAL A 63 -15.15 4.62 -13.24
CA VAL A 63 -15.99 5.34 -14.20
C VAL A 63 -15.52 4.98 -15.62
N PRO A 64 -16.42 4.62 -16.55
CA PRO A 64 -16.04 4.36 -17.94
C PRO A 64 -15.34 5.57 -18.60
N MET A 65 -14.48 5.28 -19.57
CA MET A 65 -13.42 6.11 -20.21
C MET A 65 -13.79 7.47 -20.83
N ASN A 66 -14.89 8.14 -20.43
CA ASN A 66 -15.24 9.44 -21.00
C ASN A 66 -14.60 10.65 -20.27
N TYR A 67 -13.71 10.42 -19.29
CA TYR A 67 -12.95 11.47 -18.58
C TYR A 67 -11.51 11.03 -18.28
N TRP A 68 -10.55 11.90 -18.57
CA TRP A 68 -9.12 11.73 -18.29
C TRP A 68 -8.79 11.98 -16.82
N ASP A 69 -8.94 10.96 -15.99
CA ASP A 69 -8.74 11.04 -14.53
C ASP A 69 -7.59 10.13 -14.09
N VAL A 70 -7.00 10.42 -12.92
CA VAL A 70 -5.88 9.67 -12.31
C VAL A 70 -6.16 8.17 -12.27
N GLN A 71 -7.43 7.75 -12.21
CA GLN A 71 -7.82 6.33 -12.29
C GLN A 71 -7.21 5.57 -13.48
N MET A 72 -6.93 6.23 -14.61
CA MET A 72 -6.48 5.55 -15.83
C MET A 72 -5.05 5.02 -15.72
N ILE A 73 -4.21 5.55 -14.81
CA ILE A 73 -2.87 5.01 -14.59
C ILE A 73 -2.92 3.59 -13.99
N PHE A 74 -4.02 3.24 -13.32
CA PHE A 74 -4.23 1.92 -12.73
C PHE A 74 -4.90 0.93 -13.69
N GLU A 75 -5.27 1.37 -14.90
CA GLU A 75 -5.80 0.49 -15.93
C GLU A 75 -4.65 -0.13 -16.76
N ALA A 76 -4.84 -1.33 -17.29
CA ALA A 76 -3.88 -1.95 -18.21
C ALA A 76 -4.60 -2.31 -19.53
N ASN A 77 -3.97 -2.02 -20.67
CA ASN A 77 -4.52 -2.16 -22.02
C ASN A 77 -5.02 -3.57 -22.35
N ASP A 78 -4.52 -4.59 -21.65
CA ASP A 78 -4.77 -6.01 -21.88
C ASP A 78 -5.77 -6.63 -20.89
N TRP A 79 -6.42 -5.82 -20.05
CA TRP A 79 -7.28 -6.32 -18.99
C TRP A 79 -8.78 -6.13 -19.21
N LYS A 80 -9.51 -7.18 -18.83
CA LYS A 80 -10.95 -7.11 -18.59
C LYS A 80 -11.20 -6.27 -17.34
N SER A 81 -12.36 -5.63 -17.31
CA SER A 81 -12.78 -4.65 -16.30
C SER A 81 -12.93 -5.17 -14.86
N ASP A 82 -12.61 -6.43 -14.60
CA ASP A 82 -12.95 -7.15 -13.37
C ASP A 82 -11.81 -7.23 -12.35
N HIS A 83 -10.59 -6.87 -12.72
CA HIS A 83 -9.42 -6.91 -11.83
C HIS A 83 -9.22 -5.66 -10.96
N PHE A 84 -9.75 -4.52 -11.42
CA PHE A 84 -9.83 -3.23 -10.70
C PHE A 84 -11.27 -2.71 -10.78
N LYS A 85 -11.93 -2.52 -9.63
CA LYS A 85 -13.35 -2.13 -9.56
C LYS A 85 -13.58 -0.78 -8.91
N ASN A 86 -12.77 -0.45 -7.91
CA ASN A 86 -12.88 0.76 -7.14
C ASN A 86 -11.50 1.22 -6.69
N TYR A 87 -11.43 2.48 -6.26
CA TYR A 87 -10.30 3.04 -5.56
C TYR A 87 -10.80 3.91 -4.42
N THR A 88 -9.96 4.07 -3.40
CA THR A 88 -10.22 4.95 -2.27
C THR A 88 -9.32 6.17 -2.38
N THR A 89 -9.88 7.36 -2.18
CA THR A 89 -9.13 8.61 -2.04
C THR A 89 -9.16 9.09 -0.60
N PHE A 90 -8.05 9.65 -0.15
CA PHE A 90 -7.91 10.35 1.13
C PHE A 90 -7.54 11.80 0.85
N ALA A 91 -8.32 12.76 1.36
CA ALA A 91 -8.21 14.17 1.01
C ALA A 91 -8.66 15.07 2.16
N ASN A 92 -8.31 16.36 2.11
CA ASN A 92 -8.77 17.37 3.06
C ASN A 92 -10.05 18.10 2.62
N THR A 93 -10.59 17.80 1.42
CA THR A 93 -11.84 18.40 0.92
C THR A 93 -12.91 17.34 0.61
N PRO A 94 -14.19 17.61 0.94
CA PRO A 94 -15.29 16.67 0.71
C PRO A 94 -15.85 16.69 -0.73
N HIS A 95 -15.33 17.53 -1.63
CA HIS A 95 -15.97 17.81 -2.93
C HIS A 95 -15.52 16.93 -4.10
N LEU A 96 -14.62 15.97 -3.87
CA LEU A 96 -14.10 15.06 -4.90
C LEU A 96 -15.17 14.13 -5.54
N ASP A 97 -16.35 14.05 -4.92
CA ASP A 97 -17.48 13.25 -5.41
C ASP A 97 -18.22 13.87 -6.61
N LYS A 98 -17.97 15.14 -6.94
CA LYS A 98 -18.62 15.81 -8.08
C LYS A 98 -17.83 15.57 -9.36
N ARG A 99 -18.46 14.92 -10.35
CA ARG A 99 -17.90 14.73 -11.71
C ARG A 99 -17.58 16.10 -12.32
N GLY A 100 -16.30 16.37 -12.59
CA GLY A 100 -15.86 17.54 -13.37
C GLY A 100 -14.84 18.47 -12.71
N ASP A 101 -14.77 18.51 -11.37
CA ASP A 101 -13.93 19.46 -10.62
C ASP A 101 -12.79 18.79 -9.83
N ARG A 102 -12.33 17.62 -10.28
CA ARG A 102 -11.29 16.86 -9.54
C ARG A 102 -9.93 17.47 -9.79
N ASN A 103 -9.59 18.49 -8.99
CA ASN A 103 -8.20 18.83 -8.78
C ASN A 103 -7.57 17.70 -7.96
N TYR A 104 -6.95 16.73 -8.64
CA TYR A 104 -6.35 15.56 -7.97
C TYR A 104 -5.26 15.95 -6.95
N THR A 105 -4.73 17.17 -7.03
CA THR A 105 -3.76 17.69 -6.06
C THR A 105 -4.36 17.98 -4.69
N GLU A 106 -5.69 17.95 -4.53
CA GLU A 106 -6.37 18.00 -3.22
C GLU A 106 -6.46 16.62 -2.53
N VAL A 107 -6.14 15.55 -3.26
CA VAL A 107 -6.02 14.18 -2.73
C VAL A 107 -4.60 14.01 -2.23
N ILE A 108 -4.41 13.45 -1.02
CA ILE A 108 -3.07 13.09 -0.53
C ILE A 108 -2.67 11.67 -0.95
N LEU A 109 -3.64 10.77 -1.11
CA LEU A 109 -3.39 9.37 -1.41
C LEU A 109 -4.55 8.73 -2.17
N PHE A 110 -4.21 8.01 -3.24
CA PHE A 110 -5.06 7.02 -3.88
C PHE A 110 -4.62 5.62 -3.46
N MET A 111 -5.58 4.79 -3.06
CA MET A 111 -5.38 3.37 -2.76
C MET A 111 -6.26 2.52 -3.67
N VAL A 112 -5.63 1.60 -4.40
CA VAL A 112 -6.31 0.79 -5.41
C VAL A 112 -6.20 -0.69 -5.07
N PRO A 113 -7.27 -1.32 -4.55
CA PRO A 113 -7.30 -2.76 -4.38
C PRO A 113 -7.44 -3.48 -5.72
N PHE A 114 -6.59 -4.48 -5.93
CA PHE A 114 -6.75 -5.47 -6.99
C PHE A 114 -7.25 -6.78 -6.43
N LYS A 115 -7.83 -7.60 -7.30
CA LYS A 115 -8.35 -8.92 -6.96
C LYS A 115 -7.32 -9.83 -6.26
N ASP A 116 -6.06 -9.74 -6.66
CA ASP A 116 -4.96 -10.58 -6.17
C ASP A 116 -3.60 -9.90 -6.41
N ILE A 117 -2.54 -10.46 -5.79
CA ILE A 117 -1.17 -9.93 -5.90
C ILE A 117 -0.66 -9.95 -7.35
N PRO A 118 -0.81 -11.04 -8.15
CA PRO A 118 -0.38 -11.02 -9.55
C PRO A 118 -1.06 -9.91 -10.36
N SER A 119 -2.33 -9.64 -10.07
CA SER A 119 -3.07 -8.55 -10.66
C SER A 119 -2.44 -7.19 -10.32
N ALA A 120 -2.19 -6.91 -9.05
CA ALA A 120 -1.56 -5.66 -8.64
C ALA A 120 -0.14 -5.49 -9.23
N GLN A 121 0.64 -6.58 -9.28
CA GLN A 121 1.98 -6.58 -9.89
C GLN A 121 1.93 -6.25 -11.38
N HIS A 122 1.01 -6.86 -12.14
CA HIS A 122 0.86 -6.57 -13.56
C HIS A 122 0.51 -5.10 -13.81
N ALA A 123 -0.41 -4.54 -13.02
CA ALA A 123 -0.75 -3.12 -13.10
C ALA A 123 0.45 -2.23 -12.76
N PHE A 124 1.21 -2.56 -11.72
CA PHE A 124 2.40 -1.80 -11.33
C PHE A 124 3.53 -1.90 -12.37
N ASP A 125 3.72 -3.05 -13.00
CA ASP A 125 4.68 -3.21 -14.10
C ASP A 125 4.26 -2.42 -15.34
N ALA A 126 2.96 -2.35 -15.64
CA ALA A 126 2.43 -1.49 -16.70
C ALA A 126 2.65 -0.01 -16.38
N ILE A 127 2.45 0.42 -15.13
CA ILE A 127 2.77 1.78 -14.66
C ILE A 127 4.26 2.07 -14.87
N LYS A 128 5.16 1.19 -14.41
CA LYS A 128 6.61 1.34 -14.62
C LYS A 128 6.94 1.50 -16.10
N GLY A 129 6.47 0.60 -16.95
CA GLY A 129 6.76 0.64 -18.38
C GLY A 129 6.25 1.90 -19.08
N SER A 130 5.02 2.32 -18.77
CA SER A 130 4.38 3.48 -19.41
C SER A 130 4.84 4.83 -18.82
N SER A 131 5.26 4.86 -17.56
CA SER A 131 5.80 6.06 -16.88
C SER A 131 7.07 6.62 -17.52
N GLN A 132 7.75 5.84 -18.35
CA GLN A 132 8.99 6.24 -19.03
C GLN A 132 8.74 6.80 -20.43
N ILE A 133 7.51 6.68 -20.96
CA ILE A 133 7.15 7.10 -22.32
C ILE A 133 6.74 8.58 -22.31
N ARG A 134 7.20 9.36 -23.29
CA ARG A 134 6.81 10.77 -23.45
C ARG A 134 5.71 10.94 -24.47
N ILE A 135 4.93 12.01 -24.32
CA ILE A 135 3.83 12.28 -25.26
C ILE A 135 4.34 12.48 -26.70
N LYS A 136 5.53 13.05 -26.89
CA LYS A 136 6.19 13.21 -28.19
C LYS A 136 6.54 11.88 -28.86
N ASP A 137 6.68 10.81 -28.09
CA ASP A 137 6.99 9.47 -28.60
C ASP A 137 5.71 8.74 -29.08
N LEU A 138 4.54 9.36 -28.87
CA LEU A 138 3.22 8.82 -29.21
C LEU A 138 2.53 9.57 -30.35
N GLU A 139 3.26 10.37 -31.14
CA GLU A 139 2.69 11.12 -32.26
C GLU A 139 1.89 10.22 -33.21
N GLY A 140 0.62 10.57 -33.44
CA GLY A 140 -0.29 9.84 -34.33
C GLY A 140 -0.95 8.60 -33.73
N LEU A 141 -0.70 8.29 -32.45
CA LEU A 141 -1.36 7.20 -31.73
C LEU A 141 -2.62 7.69 -30.99
N ALA A 142 -3.50 6.75 -30.64
CA ALA A 142 -4.69 6.98 -29.83
C ALA A 142 -4.98 5.76 -28.95
N GLY A 143 -5.79 5.95 -27.91
CA GLY A 143 -6.20 4.91 -26.97
C GLY A 143 -5.61 5.09 -25.58
N LEU A 144 -5.85 4.12 -24.70
CA LEU A 144 -5.55 4.21 -23.27
C LEU A 144 -4.08 4.53 -22.98
N LEU A 145 -3.12 4.03 -23.76
CA LEU A 145 -1.71 4.40 -23.57
C LEU A 145 -1.45 5.91 -23.71
N VAL A 146 -2.11 6.57 -24.68
CA VAL A 146 -1.95 8.02 -24.89
C VAL A 146 -2.53 8.79 -23.70
N GLU A 147 -3.69 8.34 -23.21
CA GLU A 147 -4.38 8.95 -22.05
C GLU A 147 -3.55 8.75 -20.76
N GLN A 148 -2.95 7.58 -20.58
CA GLN A 148 -2.02 7.30 -19.49
C GLN A 148 -0.80 8.20 -19.53
N VAL A 149 -0.15 8.32 -20.69
CA VAL A 149 1.02 9.18 -20.84
C VAL A 149 0.68 10.64 -20.59
N GLN A 150 -0.49 11.12 -21.00
CA GLN A 150 -0.96 12.47 -20.64
C GLN A 150 -1.10 12.66 -19.13
N ILE A 151 -1.55 11.64 -18.39
CA ILE A 151 -1.59 11.71 -16.92
C ILE A 151 -0.17 11.69 -16.35
N TYR A 152 0.73 10.85 -16.86
CA TYR A 152 2.11 10.83 -16.39
C TYR A 152 2.83 12.16 -16.62
N GLU A 153 2.58 12.88 -17.72
CA GLU A 153 3.11 14.23 -17.89
C GLU A 153 2.63 15.17 -16.76
N ARG A 154 1.37 15.06 -16.32
CA ARG A 154 0.86 15.84 -15.17
C ARG A 154 1.56 15.44 -13.87
N ILE A 155 1.73 14.14 -13.62
CA ILE A 155 2.41 13.65 -12.42
C ILE A 155 3.89 14.06 -12.42
N ARG A 156 4.60 14.03 -13.56
CA ARG A 156 5.98 14.54 -13.64
C ARG A 156 6.09 16.01 -13.28
N MET A 157 5.09 16.80 -13.64
CA MET A 157 5.07 18.22 -13.29
C MET A 157 4.71 18.49 -11.83
N SER A 158 3.74 17.75 -11.28
CA SER A 158 3.28 17.97 -9.89
C SER A 158 4.12 17.24 -8.84
N GLY A 159 4.76 16.15 -9.24
CA GLY A 159 5.39 15.16 -8.38
C GLY A 159 4.45 14.01 -7.98
N GLY A 160 5.07 12.98 -7.41
CA GLY A 160 4.41 11.99 -6.57
C GLY A 160 4.99 10.58 -6.67
N LEU A 161 4.56 9.74 -5.74
CA LEU A 161 5.12 8.41 -5.53
C LEU A 161 4.06 7.33 -5.79
N LEU A 162 4.34 6.48 -6.77
CA LEU A 162 3.54 5.29 -7.09
C LEU A 162 4.26 4.05 -6.55
N THR A 163 3.53 3.18 -5.85
CA THR A 163 4.12 1.97 -5.26
C THR A 163 3.13 0.81 -5.18
N LEU A 164 3.64 -0.41 -5.04
CA LEU A 164 2.89 -1.64 -4.82
C LEU A 164 3.15 -2.20 -3.43
N LYS A 165 2.10 -2.65 -2.74
CA LYS A 165 2.20 -3.50 -1.56
C LYS A 165 1.05 -4.51 -1.54
N ASP A 166 1.39 -5.78 -1.42
CA ASP A 166 0.45 -6.91 -1.50
C ASP A 166 -0.41 -6.82 -2.77
N ASN A 167 -1.74 -6.76 -2.65
CA ASN A 167 -2.67 -6.59 -3.77
C ASN A 167 -3.11 -5.13 -3.97
N TYR A 168 -2.37 -4.15 -3.45
CA TYR A 168 -2.69 -2.73 -3.53
C TYR A 168 -1.65 -1.94 -4.31
N VAL A 169 -2.10 -1.10 -5.25
CA VAL A 169 -1.27 -0.04 -5.82
C VAL A 169 -1.67 1.28 -5.20
N PHE A 170 -0.68 2.09 -4.87
CA PHE A 170 -0.83 3.39 -4.24
C PHE A 170 -0.29 4.48 -5.14
N TYR A 171 -0.93 5.65 -5.08
CA TYR A 171 -0.37 6.90 -5.57
C TYR A 171 -0.43 7.94 -4.46
N LEU A 172 0.71 8.19 -3.84
CA LEU A 172 0.91 9.31 -2.93
C LEU A 172 1.12 10.57 -3.77
N VAL A 173 0.21 11.52 -3.63
CA VAL A 173 0.24 12.74 -4.43
C VAL A 173 1.24 13.70 -3.80
N GLU A 174 2.20 14.14 -4.59
CA GLU A 174 3.02 15.29 -4.27
C GLU A 174 2.49 16.52 -5.01
N SER A 175 2.79 17.69 -4.46
CA SER A 175 2.62 18.97 -5.12
C SER A 175 3.94 19.72 -5.09
N CYS A 176 4.06 20.74 -5.93
CA CYS A 176 5.19 21.67 -5.86
C CYS A 176 5.14 22.65 -4.67
N GLU A 177 4.28 22.38 -3.69
CA GLU A 177 4.19 23.10 -2.42
C GLU A 177 4.89 22.30 -1.32
N ASN A 178 4.77 22.75 -0.06
CA ASN A 178 5.28 21.97 1.08
C ASN A 178 4.37 20.75 1.33
N PRO A 179 4.93 19.61 1.78
CA PRO A 179 4.11 18.47 2.16
C PRO A 179 3.16 18.86 3.30
N PRO A 180 1.99 18.20 3.43
CA PRO A 180 1.03 18.52 4.50
C PRO A 180 1.64 18.40 5.90
N ILE A 181 2.58 17.47 6.07
CA ILE A 181 3.37 17.25 7.27
C ILE A 181 4.77 16.75 6.90
N GLY A 182 5.69 16.84 7.86
CA GLY A 182 7.09 16.49 7.65
C GLY A 182 7.84 17.65 6.99
N ASP A 183 9.10 17.83 7.36
CA ASP A 183 9.88 19.01 6.92
C ASP A 183 10.31 18.94 5.43
N SER A 184 10.05 17.82 4.73
CA SER A 184 10.37 17.60 3.32
C SER A 184 9.53 16.49 2.68
N TRP A 185 9.40 16.50 1.34
CA TRP A 185 8.72 15.43 0.58
C TRP A 185 9.36 14.05 0.81
N GLU A 186 10.68 13.95 0.83
CA GLU A 186 11.38 12.70 1.15
C GLU A 186 10.95 12.13 2.53
N ASN A 187 10.79 13.00 3.54
CA ASN A 187 10.32 12.56 4.86
C ASN A 187 8.84 12.13 4.82
N TYR A 188 8.01 12.81 4.04
CA TYR A 188 6.60 12.49 3.85
C TYR A 188 6.40 11.14 3.12
N GLU A 189 7.18 10.89 2.08
CA GLU A 189 7.22 9.60 1.38
C GLU A 189 7.66 8.47 2.30
N HIS A 190 8.73 8.69 3.07
CA HIS A 190 9.17 7.70 4.05
C HIS A 190 8.14 7.45 5.15
N LEU A 191 7.42 8.49 5.58
CA LEU A 191 6.31 8.37 6.52
C LEU A 191 5.21 7.45 5.97
N PHE A 192 4.83 7.64 4.70
CA PHE A 192 3.87 6.78 4.02
C PHE A 192 4.39 5.34 3.86
N LEU A 193 5.61 5.15 3.36
CA LEU A 193 6.18 3.81 3.18
C LEU A 193 6.34 3.05 4.51
N SER A 194 6.60 3.77 5.60
CA SER A 194 6.65 3.20 6.96
C SER A 194 5.27 2.85 7.53
N SER A 195 4.16 3.36 6.97
CA SER A 195 2.82 2.91 7.35
C SER A 195 2.49 1.56 6.71
N ILE A 196 2.81 1.37 5.43
CA ILE A 196 2.45 0.15 4.68
C ILE A 196 3.52 -0.96 4.71
N GLY A 197 4.75 -0.64 5.07
CA GLY A 197 5.89 -1.55 5.03
C GLY A 197 6.38 -2.01 6.41
N ALA A 198 7.01 -3.18 6.44
CA ALA A 198 7.73 -3.65 7.62
C ALA A 198 9.07 -2.91 7.79
N PRO A 199 9.58 -2.71 9.01
CA PRO A 199 10.87 -2.07 9.23
C PRO A 199 11.98 -2.76 8.44
N ARG A 200 12.78 -1.97 7.71
CA ARG A 200 13.89 -2.42 6.83
C ARG A 200 13.45 -3.17 5.57
N GLU A 201 12.16 -3.33 5.31
CA GLU A 201 11.64 -3.76 4.01
C GLU A 201 12.12 -2.79 2.93
N THR A 202 12.32 -3.30 1.72
CA THR A 202 12.63 -2.51 0.54
C THR A 202 11.42 -2.52 -0.38
N ILE A 203 10.94 -1.34 -0.75
CA ILE A 203 9.75 -1.16 -1.58
C ILE A 203 10.19 -0.51 -2.90
N GLU A 204 9.76 -1.09 -4.01
CA GLU A 204 9.96 -0.52 -5.34
C GLU A 204 8.96 0.61 -5.57
N VAL A 205 9.43 1.74 -6.07
CA VAL A 205 8.63 2.93 -6.31
C VAL A 205 8.88 3.48 -7.71
N VAL A 206 7.84 4.09 -8.29
CA VAL A 206 7.96 5.03 -9.41
C VAL A 206 7.74 6.41 -8.83
N ASN A 207 8.81 7.20 -8.76
CA ASN A 207 8.80 8.50 -8.12
C ASN A 207 9.01 9.63 -9.16
N ALA A 208 8.27 10.72 -9.02
CA ALA A 208 8.51 11.96 -9.72
C ALA A 208 8.73 13.05 -8.69
N ASP A 209 9.92 13.65 -8.68
CA ASP A 209 10.17 14.84 -7.84
C ASP A 209 9.54 16.06 -8.54
N CYS A 210 8.88 16.95 -7.78
CA CYS A 210 8.36 18.19 -8.36
C CYS A 210 9.44 18.96 -9.15
N GLY A 211 9.08 19.40 -10.36
CA GLY A 211 9.95 20.22 -11.22
C GLY A 211 11.08 19.44 -11.89
N VAL A 212 11.21 18.14 -11.61
CA VAL A 212 12.04 17.22 -12.37
C VAL A 212 11.13 16.60 -13.42
N ASP A 213 11.32 17.01 -14.67
CA ASP A 213 10.57 16.48 -15.81
C ASP A 213 10.98 15.04 -16.13
N GLU A 214 11.02 14.13 -15.14
CA GLU A 214 11.34 12.71 -15.26
C GLU A 214 10.67 11.91 -14.13
N MET A 215 10.38 10.63 -14.40
CA MET A 215 9.98 9.66 -13.37
C MET A 215 11.12 8.66 -13.18
N ALA A 216 11.57 8.48 -11.95
CA ALA A 216 12.59 7.52 -11.59
C ALA A 216 11.96 6.23 -11.05
N ILE A 217 12.47 5.08 -11.50
CA ILE A 217 12.19 3.79 -10.85
C ILE A 217 13.29 3.57 -9.82
N ALA A 218 12.90 3.45 -8.56
CA ALA A 218 13.83 3.33 -7.44
C ALA A 218 13.38 2.24 -6.45
N THR A 219 14.28 1.89 -5.54
CA THR A 219 13.96 1.05 -4.39
C THR A 219 14.24 1.85 -3.12
N MET A 220 13.21 2.03 -2.30
CA MET A 220 13.31 2.77 -1.04
C MET A 220 13.28 1.80 0.13
N LYS A 221 14.13 2.06 1.13
CA LYS A 221 14.15 1.27 2.36
C LYS A 221 13.20 1.89 3.39
N VAL A 222 12.29 1.08 3.91
CA VAL A 222 11.35 1.46 4.96
C VAL A 222 12.11 1.79 6.24
N ARG A 223 11.93 3.03 6.73
CA ARG A 223 12.49 3.52 7.99
C ARG A 223 11.63 3.00 9.17
N LYS A 224 12.11 3.18 10.41
CA LYS A 224 11.33 2.79 11.61
C LYS A 224 9.97 3.48 11.58
N ARG A 225 8.90 2.78 11.99
CA ARG A 225 7.53 3.31 12.06
C ARG A 225 7.50 4.65 12.78
N ALA A 226 6.84 5.62 12.17
CA ALA A 226 6.73 6.97 12.69
C ALA A 226 5.58 7.14 13.71
N PHE A 227 4.64 6.20 13.76
CA PHE A 227 3.43 6.28 14.60
C PHE A 227 3.54 5.50 15.92
N GLU A 228 4.75 5.10 16.31
CA GLU A 228 5.05 4.42 17.58
C GLU A 228 5.78 5.34 18.57
#